data_AF-A0A5K1BMC8-F1
#
_entry.id   AF-A0A5K1BMC8-F1
#
_cell.length_a   1.000
_cell.length_b   1.000
_cell.length_c   1.000
_cell.angle_alpha   90.00
_cell.angle_beta   90.00
_cell.angle_gamma   90.00
#
_symmetry.space_group_name_H-M   'P 1'
#
loop_
_entity.id
_entity.type
_entity.pdbx_description
1 polymer ?
#
loop_
_entity_poly.entity_id
_entity_poly.type
_entity_poly.pdbx_seq_one_letter_code
_entity_poly.pdbx_strand_id
1 'polypeptide(L)'
;MGIQSLEEISVSAIEDLGIPSSDAVVLHEKLGKILRECGDSRVLAWKQISRKLLEPSLPFSFHQMMYYRCYRGWDASKMGPPPAWVPD
;
A
#
# COMPACT_ATOMS: atom_id res chain seq x y z
N MET A 1 13.02 1.08 14.49
CA MET A 1 11.74 1.76 14.18
C MET A 1 10.87 0.77 13.43
N GLY A 2 9.66 0.50 13.92
CA GLY A 2 8.74 -0.42 13.24
C GLY A 2 8.19 0.21 11.96
N ILE A 3 8.02 -0.59 10.92
CA ILE A 3 7.24 -0.20 9.73
C ILE A 3 5.82 0.12 10.21
N GLN A 4 5.25 1.25 9.81
CA GLN A 4 3.86 1.63 10.13
C GLN A 4 2.87 0.86 9.25
N SER A 5 1.59 0.78 9.63
CA SER A 5 0.59 0.09 8.81
C SER A 5 0.09 0.98 7.65
N LEU A 6 -0.73 0.43 6.74
CA LEU A 6 -1.31 1.21 5.64
C LEU A 6 -2.25 2.30 6.13
N GLU A 7 -2.97 2.03 7.22
CA GLU A 7 -3.93 2.90 7.86
C GLU A 7 -3.27 4.14 8.50
N GLU A 8 -1.96 4.06 8.76
CA GLU A 8 -1.14 5.11 9.37
C GLU A 8 -0.37 5.95 8.32
N ILE A 9 -0.55 5.69 7.02
CA ILE A 9 0.07 6.50 5.97
C ILE A 9 -0.61 7.86 5.92
N SER A 10 0.15 8.93 6.11
CA SER A 10 -0.31 10.31 5.89
C SER A 10 -0.01 10.78 4.47
N VAL A 11 -0.69 11.85 4.04
CA VAL A 11 -0.36 12.57 2.79
C VAL A 11 1.11 13.02 2.79
N SER A 12 1.60 13.56 3.90
CA SER A 12 3.00 14.01 4.01
C SER A 12 4.00 12.88 3.79
N ALA A 13 3.71 11.67 4.26
CA ALA A 13 4.58 10.51 4.04
C ALA A 13 4.65 10.10 2.55
N ILE A 14 3.62 10.43 1.76
CA ILE A 14 3.60 10.24 0.31
C ILE A 14 4.39 11.36 -0.38
N GLU A 15 4.24 12.60 0.08
CA GLU A 15 4.99 13.77 -0.42
C GLU A 15 6.49 13.62 -0.21
N ASP A 16 6.92 13.07 0.93
CA ASP A 16 8.33 12.79 1.26
C ASP A 16 9.01 11.84 0.25
N LEU A 17 8.23 11.12 -0.56
CA LEU A 17 8.73 10.27 -1.65
C LEU A 17 8.92 11.02 -2.98
N GLY A 18 8.73 12.34 -2.98
CA GLY A 18 8.84 13.20 -4.16
C GLY A 18 7.58 13.26 -5.01
N ILE A 19 6.43 12.84 -4.47
CA ILE A 19 5.14 12.92 -5.14
C ILE A 19 4.52 14.31 -4.89
N PRO A 20 4.03 15.03 -5.91
CA PRO A 20 3.39 16.33 -5.73
C PRO A 20 2.18 16.26 -4.80
N SER A 21 1.94 17.32 -4.02
CA SER A 21 0.84 17.38 -3.05
C SER A 21 -0.55 17.07 -3.64
N SER A 22 -0.83 17.53 -4.86
CA SER A 22 -2.08 17.23 -5.56
C SER A 22 -2.29 15.73 -5.74
N ASP A 23 -1.23 15.02 -6.12
CA ASP A 23 -1.26 13.60 -6.42
C ASP A 23 -1.24 12.79 -5.11
N ALA A 24 -0.48 13.26 -4.11
CA ALA A 24 -0.41 12.65 -2.79
C ALA A 24 -1.79 12.59 -2.11
N VAL A 25 -2.57 13.67 -2.18
CA VAL A 25 -3.95 13.72 -1.65
C VAL A 25 -4.83 12.69 -2.37
N VAL A 26 -4.81 12.67 -3.70
CA VAL A 26 -5.61 11.73 -4.50
C VAL A 26 -5.23 10.27 -4.22
N LEU A 27 -3.93 9.97 -4.12
CA LEU A 27 -3.44 8.63 -3.79
C LEU A 27 -3.87 8.21 -2.38
N HIS A 28 -3.78 9.11 -1.40
CA HIS A 28 -4.22 8.85 -0.03
C HIS A 28 -5.73 8.57 0.05
N GLU A 29 -6.55 9.34 -0.67
CA GLU A 29 -8.00 9.11 -0.75
C GLU A 29 -8.34 7.76 -1.42
N LYS A 30 -7.68 7.44 -2.53
CA LYS A 30 -7.83 6.14 -3.22
C LYS A 30 -7.44 4.99 -2.30
N LEU A 31 -6.33 5.10 -1.58
CA LEU A 31 -5.88 4.10 -0.60
C LEU A 31 -6.94 3.91 0.49
N GLY A 32 -7.45 5.00 1.08
CA GLY A 32 -8.49 4.94 2.10
C GLY A 32 -9.76 4.24 1.60
N LYS A 33 -10.15 4.46 0.33
CA LYS A 33 -11.28 3.74 -0.29
C LYS A 33 -11.00 2.24 -0.41
N ILE A 34 -9.82 1.86 -0.89
CA ILE A 34 -9.42 0.45 -1.02
C ILE A 34 -9.46 -0.25 0.35
N LEU A 35 -8.90 0.38 1.39
CA LEU A 35 -8.88 -0.19 2.74
C LEU A 35 -10.30 -0.42 3.30
N ARG A 36 -11.21 0.53 3.09
CA ARG A 36 -12.63 0.37 3.49
C ARG A 36 -13.32 -0.78 2.75
N GLU A 37 -13.02 -0.96 1.46
CA GLU A 37 -13.61 -2.04 0.64
C GLU A 37 -13.06 -3.43 1.01
N CYS A 38 -11.79 -3.52 1.42
CA CYS A 38 -11.11 -4.79 1.66
C CYS A 38 -11.19 -5.27 3.12
N GLY A 39 -11.52 -4.39 4.06
CA GLY A 39 -11.48 -4.69 5.50
C GLY A 39 -10.08 -5.16 5.93
N ASP A 40 -10.04 -6.21 6.76
CA ASP A 40 -8.78 -6.72 7.32
C ASP A 40 -7.96 -7.61 6.35
N SER A 41 -8.49 -7.91 5.16
CA SER A 41 -7.83 -8.82 4.22
C SER A 41 -6.65 -8.14 3.52
N ARG A 42 -5.43 -8.45 3.97
CA ARG A 42 -4.18 -7.91 3.40
C ARG A 42 -3.91 -8.38 1.97
N VAL A 43 -4.29 -9.61 1.64
CA VAL A 43 -4.15 -10.15 0.28
C VAL A 43 -5.11 -9.43 -0.68
N LEU A 44 -6.35 -9.19 -0.25
CA LEU A 44 -7.33 -8.45 -1.06
C LEU A 44 -6.93 -6.98 -1.21
N ALA A 45 -6.48 -6.34 -0.11
CA ALA A 45 -5.97 -4.98 -0.12
C ALA A 45 -4.79 -4.85 -1.10
N TRP A 46 -3.81 -5.75 -1.05
CA TRP A 46 -2.68 -5.75 -1.99
C TRP A 46 -3.13 -5.91 -3.44
N LYS A 47 -4.05 -6.85 -3.74
CA LYS A 47 -4.62 -7.03 -5.08
C LYS A 47 -5.26 -5.75 -5.61
N GLN A 48 -5.98 -5.00 -4.77
CA GLN A 48 -6.60 -3.73 -5.18
C GLN A 48 -5.56 -2.62 -5.33
N ILE A 49 -4.59 -2.51 -4.42
CA ILE A 49 -3.50 -1.54 -4.47
C ILE A 49 -2.70 -1.71 -5.76
N SER A 50 -2.25 -2.94 -6.06
CA SER A 50 -1.43 -3.21 -7.24
C SER A 50 -2.16 -2.98 -8.57
N ARG A 51 -3.50 -2.98 -8.57
CA ARG A 51 -4.32 -2.81 -9.77
C ARG A 51 -4.87 -1.40 -9.96
N LYS A 52 -5.19 -0.70 -8.87
CA LYS A 52 -5.96 0.56 -8.89
C LYS A 52 -5.21 1.77 -8.35
N LEU A 53 -4.15 1.55 -7.57
CA LEU A 53 -3.40 2.63 -6.91
C LEU A 53 -2.00 2.80 -7.51
N LEU A 54 -1.30 1.70 -7.76
CA LEU A 54 0.07 1.73 -8.26
C LEU A 54 0.08 1.97 -9.78
N GLU A 55 0.77 3.03 -10.19
CA GLU A 55 1.02 3.36 -11.59
C GLU A 55 2.53 3.30 -11.88
N PRO A 56 2.97 2.90 -13.10
CA PRO A 56 4.39 2.78 -13.42
C PRO A 56 5.19 4.09 -13.32
N SER A 57 4.51 5.23 -13.44
CA SER A 57 5.10 6.57 -13.31
C SER A 57 5.43 6.94 -11.86
N LEU A 58 4.85 6.26 -10.86
CA LEU A 58 5.08 6.56 -9.46
C LEU A 58 6.47 6.08 -9.01
N PRO A 59 7.15 6.80 -8.11
CA PRO A 59 8.46 6.42 -7.58
C PRO A 59 8.46 5.00 -7.00
N PHE A 60 9.49 4.20 -7.29
CA PHE A 60 9.62 2.82 -6.77
C PHE A 60 9.51 2.76 -5.23
N SER A 61 9.99 3.78 -4.54
CA SER A 61 9.86 3.93 -3.08
C SER A 61 8.40 3.93 -2.60
N PHE A 62 7.47 4.48 -3.40
CA PHE A 62 6.03 4.43 -3.11
C PHE A 62 5.49 3.00 -3.24
N HIS A 63 5.90 2.26 -4.28
CA HIS A 63 5.54 0.85 -4.45
C HIS A 63 6.03 0.01 -3.27
N GLN A 64 7.29 0.22 -2.83
CA GLN A 64 7.86 -0.45 -1.66
C GLN A 64 7.09 -0.10 -0.38
N MET A 65 6.79 1.19 -0.17
CA MET A 65 6.02 1.65 0.99
C MET A 65 4.67 0.95 1.05
N MET A 66 3.93 0.89 -0.06
CA MET A 66 2.64 0.20 -0.11
C MET A 66 2.78 -1.29 0.23
N TYR A 67 3.72 -2.00 -0.41
CA TYR A 67 3.88 -3.44 -0.22
C TYR A 67 4.24 -3.81 1.23
N TYR A 68 5.29 -3.20 1.77
CA TYR A 68 5.78 -3.55 3.11
C TYR A 68 4.80 -3.15 4.22
N ARG A 69 4.10 -2.02 4.06
CA ARG A 69 3.08 -1.59 5.02
C ARG A 69 1.79 -2.43 4.89
N CYS A 70 1.44 -2.88 3.69
CA CYS A 70 0.30 -3.80 3.46
C CYS A 70 0.46 -5.11 4.21
N TYR A 71 1.66 -5.69 4.15
CA TYR A 71 1.99 -6.96 4.80
C TYR A 71 2.67 -6.77 6.16
N ARG A 72 2.51 -5.60 6.79
CA ARG A 72 2.98 -5.40 8.15
C ARG A 72 2.30 -6.42 9.07
N GLY A 73 3.10 -7.19 9.80
CA GLY A 73 2.60 -8.24 10.70
C GLY A 73 2.25 -9.56 10.01
N TRP A 74 2.55 -9.71 8.72
CA TRP A 74 2.40 -10.97 8.02
C TRP A 74 3.30 -12.06 8.64
N ASP A 75 2.70 -13.17 9.04
CA ASP A 75 3.41 -14.31 9.64
C ASP A 75 3.96 -15.22 8.54
N ALA A 76 5.15 -14.88 8.04
CA ALA A 76 5.78 -15.65 6.98
C ALA A 76 6.13 -17.09 7.39
N SER A 77 6.25 -17.38 8.69
CA SER A 77 6.53 -18.73 9.19
C SER A 77 5.33 -19.68 9.04
N LYS A 78 4.11 -19.14 9.07
CA LYS A 78 2.87 -19.90 8.94
C LYS A 78 2.25 -19.82 7.54
N MET A 79 2.39 -18.68 6.89
CA MET A 79 1.70 -18.38 5.63
C MET A 79 2.62 -18.39 4.41
N GLY A 80 3.93 -18.56 4.62
CA GLY A 80 4.94 -18.36 3.57
C GLY A 80 5.19 -16.88 3.27
N PRO A 81 6.04 -16.55 2.29
CA PRO A 81 6.34 -15.16 1.95
C PRO A 81 5.07 -14.42 1.48
N PRO A 82 4.92 -13.13 1.81
CA PRO A 82 3.78 -12.35 1.36
C PRO A 82 3.75 -12.31 -0.18
N PRO A 83 2.60 -12.54 -0.83
CA PRO A 83 2.55 -12.65 -2.28
C PRO A 83 2.80 -11.29 -2.93
N ALA A 84 3.78 -11.24 -3.84
CA ALA A 84 4.02 -10.07 -4.67
C ALA A 84 2.96 -9.91 -5.77
N TRP A 85 2.34 -11.02 -6.19
CA TRP A 85 1.30 -11.05 -7.22
C TRP A 85 0.13 -11.91 -6.76
N VAL A 86 -1.10 -11.47 -7.06
CA VAL A 86 -2.34 -12.18 -6.75
C VAL A 86 -3.15 -12.30 -8.05
N PRO A 87 -3.43 -13.53 -8.53
CA PRO A 87 -4.19 -13.74 -9.76
C PRO A 87 -5.63 -13.25 -9.65
N ASP A 88 -6.29 -13.16 -10.80
CA ASP A 88 -7.71 -12.83 -10.89
C ASP A 88 -8.64 -13.92 -10.35
#